data_AF-A0A6N7NX78-F1
#
_entry.id   AF-A0A6N7NX78-F1
#
_cell.length_a   1.000
_cell.length_b   1.000
_cell.length_c   1.000
_cell.angle_alpha   90.00
_cell.angle_beta   90.00
_cell.angle_gamma   90.00
#
_symmetry.space_group_name_H-M   'P 1'
#
loop_
_entity.id
_entity.type
_entity.pdbx_description
1 polymer ?
#
loop_
_entity_poly.entity_id
_entity_poly.type
_entity_poly.pdbx_seq_one_letter_code
_entity_poly.pdbx_strand_id
1 'polypeptide(L)' 'CTLVDYSDGGVGLQLHRGLELQAGERVRLLLNRGQREFAFQACVTRTVGQHVGLVFHDLGQQQRIDLVHCTFAR' A
#
# COMPACT_ATOMS: atom_id res chain seq x y z
N CYS A 1 5.36 8.56 -3.95
CA CYS A 1 6.03 7.27 -3.72
C CYS A 1 5.76 6.39 -4.93
N THR A 2 6.52 5.31 -5.08
CA THR A 2 6.36 4.32 -6.15
C THR A 2 6.05 2.96 -5.53
N LEU A 3 5.06 2.24 -6.06
CA LEU A 3 4.79 0.84 -5.69
C LEU A 3 5.91 -0.04 -6.28
N VAL A 4 6.58 -0.82 -5.44
CA VAL A 4 7.73 -1.67 -5.82
C VAL A 4 7.31 -3.12 -5.95
N ASP A 5 6.55 -3.62 -4.98
CA ASP A 5 6.01 -4.97 -4.96
C ASP A 5 4.66 -5.00 -4.24
N TYR A 6 3.94 -6.10 -4.41
CA TYR A 6 2.66 -6.34 -3.76
C TYR A 6 2.44 -7.82 -3.48
N SER A 7 1.58 -8.09 -2.52
CA SER A 7 1.08 -9.40 -2.15
C SER A 7 -0.38 -9.27 -1.70
N ASP A 8 -1.03 -10.38 -1.39
CA ASP A 8 -2.38 -10.36 -0.82
C ASP A 8 -2.45 -9.65 0.55
N GLY A 9 -1.32 -9.61 1.28
CA GLY A 9 -1.26 -9.09 2.65
C GLY A 9 -0.65 -7.70 2.79
N GLY A 10 -0.01 -7.16 1.75
CA GLY A 10 0.75 -5.93 1.90
C GLY A 10 1.47 -5.49 0.64
N VAL A 11 2.14 -4.34 0.73
CA VAL A 11 2.86 -3.71 -0.38
C VAL A 11 4.20 -3.17 0.06
N GLY A 12 5.17 -3.23 -0.84
CA GLY A 12 6.43 -2.50 -0.76
C GLY A 12 6.33 -1.17 -1.51
N LEU A 13 6.70 -0.09 -0.85
CA LEU A 13 6.75 1.25 -1.42
C LEU A 13 8.17 1.81 -1.38
N GLN A 14 8.51 2.61 -2.38
CA GLN A 14 9.64 3.51 -2.33
C GLN A 14 9.13 4.94 -2.14
N LEU A 15 9.47 5.56 -1.01
CA LEU A 15 9.10 6.94 -0.68
C LEU A 15 9.99 7.94 -1.42
N HIS A 16 9.45 9.14 -1.64
CA HIS A 16 10.26 10.28 -2.07
C HIS A 16 11.06 10.82 -0.88
N ARG A 17 12.19 11.45 -1.16
CA ARG A 17 13.07 12.03 -0.15
C ARG A 17 12.32 13.04 0.72
N GLY A 18 12.43 12.92 2.04
CA GLY A 18 11.80 13.82 3.01
C GLY A 18 10.44 13.33 3.55
N LEU A 19 9.90 12.21 3.05
CA LEU A 19 8.78 11.53 3.70
C LEU A 19 9.32 10.43 4.62
N GLU A 20 9.03 10.55 5.91
CA GLU A 20 9.40 9.54 6.91
C GLU A 20 8.13 8.94 7.51
N LEU A 21 8.08 7.61 7.54
CA LEU A 21 7.00 6.83 8.15
C LEU A 21 7.61 5.91 9.20
N GLN A 22 6.97 5.83 10.36
CA GLN A 22 7.47 5.06 11.50
C GLN A 22 6.80 3.68 11.56
N ALA A 23 7.53 2.67 12.01
CA ALA A 23 6.95 1.34 12.22
C ALA A 23 5.79 1.41 13.24
N GLY A 24 4.68 0.74 12.93
CA GLY A 24 3.43 0.80 13.70
C GLY A 24 2.51 1.95 13.33
N GLU A 25 2.95 2.91 12.51
CA GLU A 25 2.10 4.01 12.05
C GLU A 25 0.96 3.50 11.17
N ARG A 26 -0.26 3.96 11.47
CA ARG A 26 -1.46 3.65 10.68
C ARG A 26 -1.56 4.64 9.53
N VAL A 27 -1.66 4.11 8.32
CA VAL A 27 -1.71 4.89 7.09
C VAL A 27 -2.86 4.42 6.22
N ARG A 28 -3.24 5.26 5.25
CA ARG A 28 -4.18 4.88 4.19
C ARG A 28 -3.45 4.90 2.86
N LEU A 29 -3.37 3.75 2.21
CA LEU A 29 -2.82 3.63 0.87
C LEU A 29 -3.90 3.95 -0.15
N LEU A 30 -3.62 4.88 -1.05
CA LEU A 30 -4.46 5.17 -2.22
C LEU A 30 -3.84 4.51 -3.45
N LEU A 31 -4.62 3.67 -4.13
CA LEU A 31 -4.26 3.08 -5.42
C LEU A 31 -5.26 3.55 -6.47
N ASN A 32 -4.74 3.94 -7.63
CA ASN A 32 -5.56 4.47 -8.72
C ASN A 32 -5.59 3.47 -9.87
N ARG A 33 -6.78 3.22 -10.41
CA ARG A 33 -7.01 2.44 -11.63
C ARG A 33 -7.85 3.25 -12.59
N GLY A 34 -7.22 3.80 -13.62
CA GLY A 34 -7.85 4.78 -14.50
C GLY A 34 -8.33 5.99 -13.70
N GLN A 35 -9.62 6.29 -13.76
CA GLN A 35 -10.25 7.42 -13.05
C GLN A 35 -10.80 7.06 -11.67
N ARG A 36 -10.61 5.82 -11.19
CA ARG A 36 -11.10 5.37 -9.90
C ARG A 36 -9.96 5.28 -8.90
N GLU A 37 -10.19 5.78 -7.70
CA GLU A 37 -9.28 5.69 -6.56
C GLU A 37 -9.84 4.71 -5.53
N PHE A 38 -8.95 3.90 -4.95
CA PHE A 38 -9.27 2.90 -3.96
C PHE A 38 -8.40 3.11 -2.73
N ALA A 39 -9.03 3.10 -1.56
CA ALA A 39 -8.37 3.35 -0.29
C ALA A 39 -8.29 2.09 0.57
N PHE A 40 -7.08 1.78 1.04
CA PHE A 40 -6.80 0.61 1.87
C PHE A 40 -6.17 1.05 3.19
N GLN A 41 -6.72 0.58 4.31
CA GLN A 41 -6.12 0.79 5.63
C GLN A 41 -4.90 -0.12 5.78
N ALA A 42 -3.78 0.44 6.21
CA ALA A 42 -2.54 -0.29 6.38
C ALA A 42 -1.76 0.19 7.60
N CYS A 43 -0.82 -0.63 8.06
CA CYS A 43 0.17 -0.25 9.04
C CYS A 43 1.57 -0.37 8.43
N VAL A 44 2.45 0.54 8.80
CA VAL A 44 3.86 0.48 8.46
C VAL A 44 4.50 -0.65 9.27
N THR A 45 5.08 -1.64 8.59
CA THR A 45 5.75 -2.77 9.24
C THR A 45 7.24 -2.52 9.45
N ARG A 46 7.88 -1.88 8.47
CA ARG A 46 9.31 -1.53 8.51
C ARG A 46 9.61 -0.37 7.56
N THR A 47 10.63 0.39 7.91
CA THR A 47 11.23 1.44 7.07
C THR A 47 12.73 1.21 6.99
N VAL A 48 13.29 1.09 5.79
CA VAL A 48 14.73 0.92 5.55
C VAL A 48 15.16 1.89 4.46
N GLY A 49 15.81 2.99 4.86
CA GLY A 49 16.07 4.11 3.97
C GLY A 49 14.76 4.67 3.42
N GLN A 50 14.60 4.68 2.10
CA GLN A 50 13.37 5.13 1.42
C GLN A 50 12.37 3.99 1.17
N HIS A 51 12.69 2.74 1.53
CA HIS A 51 11.79 1.62 1.31
C HIS A 51 10.91 1.39 2.54
N VAL A 52 9.62 1.27 2.32
CA VAL A 52 8.62 1.07 3.36
C VAL A 52 7.79 -0.16 3.03
N GLY A 53 7.66 -1.04 4.02
CA GLY A 53 6.70 -2.14 3.97
C GLY A 53 5.40 -1.73 4.65
N LEU A 54 4.28 -2.00 3.98
CA LEU A 54 2.94 -1.85 4.55
C LEU A 54 2.25 -3.20 4.64
N VAL A 55 1.51 -3.44 5.72
CA VAL A 55 0.58 -4.56 5.86
C VAL A 55 -0.85 -4.03 5.90
N PHE A 56 -1.75 -4.64 5.14
CA PHE A 56 -3.16 -4.25 5.17
C PHE A 56 -3.86 -4.81 6.40
N HIS A 57 -4.82 -4.05 6.93
CA HIS A 57 -5.68 -4.50 8.03
C HIS A 57 -7.14 -4.53 7.60
N ASP A 58 -7.85 -5.55 8.06
CA ASP A 58 -9.31 -5.70 7.95
C ASP A 58 -9.86 -5.51 6.52
N LEU A 59 -9.14 -6.03 5.51
CA LEU A 59 -9.62 -6.01 4.13
C LEU A 59 -10.90 -6.85 3.99
N GLY A 60 -12.03 -6.16 3.80
CA GLY A 60 -13.27 -6.80 3.40
C GLY A 60 -13.15 -7.46 2.02
N GLN A 61 -14.08 -8.36 1.69
CA GLN A 61 -14.05 -9.10 0.43
C GLN A 61 -13.98 -8.18 -0.80
N GLN A 62 -14.76 -7.10 -0.84
CA GLN A 62 -14.72 -6.14 -1.95
C GLN A 62 -13.36 -5.44 -2.06
N GLN A 63 -12.75 -5.05 -0.93
CA GLN A 63 -11.43 -4.41 -0.95
C GLN A 63 -10.34 -5.39 -1.44
N ARG A 64 -10.45 -6.69 -1.14
CA ARG A 64 -9.52 -7.68 -1.71
C ARG A 64 -9.66 -7.77 -3.22
N ILE A 65 -10.89 -7.78 -3.73
CA ILE A 65 -11.15 -7.74 -5.18
C ILE A 65 -10.57 -6.48 -5.81
N ASP A 66 -10.81 -5.32 -5.19
CA ASP A 66 -10.30 -4.03 -5.65
C ASP A 66 -8.77 -3.99 -5.66
N LEU A 67 -8.12 -4.55 -4.63
CA LEU A 67 -6.66 -4.66 -4.55
C LEU A 67 -6.11 -5.50 -5.70
N VAL A 68 -6.64 -6.71 -5.91
CA VAL A 68 -6.24 -7.60 -7.02
C VAL A 68 -6.42 -6.89 -8.36
N HIS A 69 -7.54 -6.19 -8.53
CA HIS A 69 -7.82 -5.42 -9.72
C HIS A 69 -6.86 -4.24 -9.96
N CYS A 70 -6.31 -3.65 -8.90
CA CYS A 70 -5.31 -2.58 -9.00
C CYS A 70 -3.90 -3.11 -9.28
N THR A 71 -3.56 -4.33 -8.83
CA THR A 71 -2.18 -4.82 -8.86
C THR A 71 -1.90 -5.86 -9.95
N PHE A 72 -2.89 -6.68 -10.37
CA PHE A 72 -2.71 -7.69 -11.41
C PHE A 72 -3.17 -7.28 -12.81
N ALA A 73 -3.94 -6.19 -12.94
CA ALA A 73 -4.38 -5.69 -14.23
C ALA A 73 -3.26 -4.89 -14.91
N ARG A 74 -2.39 -5.60 -15.63
CA ARG A 74 -1.38 -5.06 -16.56
C ARG A 74 -1.81 -5.32 -18.00
#